data_AF-A0A954LLC9-F1
#
_entry.id   AF-A0A954LLC9-F1
#
_cell.length_a   1.000
_cell.length_b   1.000
_cell.length_c   1.000
_cell.angle_alpha   90.00
_cell.angle_beta   90.00
_cell.angle_gamma   90.00
#
_symmetry.space_group_name_H-M   'P 1'
#
loop_
_entity.id
_entity.type
_entity.pdbx_description
1 polymer ?
#
loop_
_entity_poly.entity_id
_entity_poly.type
_entity_poly.pdbx_seq_one_letter_code
_entity_poly.pdbx_strand_id
1 'polypeptide(L)'
;KEASDWLKRQLAERGVSTKSVLLSLPRESIVVRRLTVPNVPEEELPPLVQMQAATKSSTPIDQLDLDFLPLPMTGSDGGRDVLMCTMAKKRSSKIKSVLEQAGLDLQGLGVSSVATAELIAREERSRKLDPAETSLIIAQHGPRVEITIFQEQCVILSHSTQFHSDEEDSFGDESLIVSEVRRTMVSLHPQSGQLRIDRVWLIGNEDELAKLAHTMEDRLKCPTFSLNPPTASDVKNTAADWPKPVTAFAGPLGMLMSQGGSLAQSIDFQSPRKERPKRDIKKLRLMAAGAAGIVLLVGLMGYRWWKVESLGEEQTDRLAQVNEIEKTLKAGKPTLEAAGLVGEWEQKATDELAQMAT
;
A
#
# COMPACT_ATOMS: atom_id res chain seq x y z
N LYS A 1 22.10 17.87 -21.17
CA LYS A 1 22.36 19.32 -21.28
C LYS A 1 21.34 20.04 -22.15
N GLU A 2 21.26 19.85 -23.46
CA GLU A 2 20.24 20.53 -24.29
C GLU A 2 18.80 20.26 -23.81
N ALA A 3 18.43 18.99 -23.59
CA ALA A 3 17.10 18.62 -23.11
C ALA A 3 16.79 19.16 -21.70
N SER A 4 17.77 19.22 -20.80
CA SER A 4 17.58 19.73 -19.44
C SER A 4 17.41 21.26 -19.43
N ASP A 5 18.15 21.96 -20.27
CA ASP A 5 18.08 23.42 -20.38
C ASP A 5 16.76 23.85 -21.06
N TRP A 6 16.33 23.09 -22.08
CA TRP A 6 15.02 23.26 -22.69
C TRP A 6 13.88 23.06 -21.67
N LEU A 7 13.93 21.98 -20.89
CA LEU A 7 12.90 21.67 -19.90
C LEU A 7 12.79 22.74 -18.81
N LYS A 8 13.94 23.19 -18.27
CA LYS A 8 14.00 24.31 -17.31
C LYS A 8 13.31 25.57 -17.86
N ARG A 9 13.60 25.92 -19.11
CA ARG A 9 13.02 27.09 -19.77
C ARG A 9 11.50 26.94 -19.92
N GLN A 10 11.03 25.80 -20.41
CA GLN A 10 9.61 25.55 -20.64
C GLN A 10 8.77 25.56 -19.35
N LEU A 11 9.34 25.06 -18.24
CA LEU A 11 8.68 25.11 -16.93
C LEU A 11 8.64 26.52 -16.36
N ALA A 12 9.74 27.28 -16.49
CA ALA A 12 9.81 28.67 -16.04
C ALA A 12 8.83 29.58 -16.82
N GLU A 13 8.76 29.43 -18.14
CA GLU A 13 7.81 30.15 -19.02
C GLU A 13 6.35 29.90 -18.63
N ARG A 14 6.03 28.72 -18.09
CA ARG A 14 4.69 28.34 -17.65
C ARG A 14 4.45 28.59 -16.15
N GLY A 15 5.39 29.21 -15.45
CA GLY A 15 5.26 29.54 -14.03
C GLY A 15 5.18 28.31 -13.11
N VAL A 16 5.68 27.15 -13.55
CA VAL A 16 5.63 25.92 -12.76
C VAL A 16 6.77 25.93 -11.74
N SER A 17 6.42 25.95 -10.45
CA SER A 17 7.39 26.04 -9.33
C SER A 17 7.70 24.71 -8.64
N THR A 18 6.90 23.66 -8.91
CA THR A 18 7.13 22.33 -8.34
C THR A 18 8.40 21.69 -8.92
N LYS A 19 9.13 20.96 -8.07
CA LYS A 19 10.30 20.16 -8.47
C LYS A 19 9.98 18.69 -8.64
N SER A 20 8.89 18.21 -8.04
CA SER A 20 8.46 16.83 -8.11
C SER A 20 7.83 16.53 -9.48
N VAL A 21 8.36 15.52 -10.16
CA VAL A 21 7.91 15.13 -11.50
C VAL A 21 7.50 13.67 -11.54
N LEU A 22 6.34 13.42 -12.15
CA LEU A 22 5.93 12.11 -12.62
C LEU A 22 6.21 12.04 -14.12
N LEU A 23 6.79 10.93 -14.58
CA LEU A 23 7.11 10.75 -16.00
C LEU A 23 6.42 9.51 -16.54
N SER A 24 5.63 9.72 -17.59
CA SER A 24 4.98 8.65 -18.33
C SER A 24 5.82 8.28 -19.55
N LEU A 25 6.21 7.02 -19.65
CA LEU A 25 6.94 6.48 -20.79
C LEU A 25 5.99 5.90 -21.82
N PRO A 26 6.22 6.14 -23.13
CA PRO A 26 5.40 5.54 -24.17
C PRO A 26 5.55 4.02 -24.14
N ARG A 27 4.47 3.30 -24.44
CA ARG A 27 4.41 1.84 -24.27
C ARG A 27 5.51 1.11 -25.03
N GLU A 28 5.85 1.52 -26.25
CA GLU A 28 6.88 0.85 -27.07
C GLU A 28 8.30 0.98 -26.49
N SER A 29 8.51 1.88 -25.54
CA SER A 29 9.82 2.03 -24.88
C SER A 29 10.07 1.00 -23.77
N ILE A 30 9.06 0.19 -23.45
CA ILE A 30 9.04 -0.80 -22.38
C ILE A 30 8.78 -2.18 -23.00
N VAL A 31 9.41 -3.20 -22.44
CA VAL A 31 9.12 -4.58 -22.82
C VAL A 31 8.06 -5.15 -21.89
N VAL A 32 6.89 -5.44 -22.47
CA VAL A 32 5.73 -6.02 -21.78
C VAL A 32 5.63 -7.50 -22.13
N ARG A 33 5.55 -8.38 -21.13
CA ARG A 33 5.41 -9.83 -21.31
C ARG A 33 4.45 -10.42 -20.28
N ARG A 34 3.58 -11.34 -20.71
CA ARG A 34 2.78 -12.15 -19.80
C ARG A 34 3.62 -13.30 -19.25
N LEU A 35 3.58 -13.49 -17.94
CA LEU A 35 4.23 -14.60 -17.24
C LEU A 35 3.20 -15.34 -16.39
N THR A 36 3.27 -16.66 -16.41
CA THR A 36 2.50 -17.51 -15.50
C THR A 36 3.41 -17.87 -14.33
N VAL A 37 2.95 -17.58 -13.12
CA VAL A 37 3.62 -17.93 -11.85
C VAL A 37 2.70 -18.83 -11.03
N PRO A 38 3.22 -19.62 -10.08
CA PRO A 38 2.37 -20.32 -9.12
C PRO A 38 1.42 -19.37 -8.39
N ASN A 39 0.21 -19.83 -8.07
CA ASN A 39 -0.74 -19.04 -7.31
C ASN A 39 -0.32 -18.96 -5.84
N VAL A 40 0.35 -17.86 -5.50
CA VAL A 40 0.83 -17.55 -4.14
C VAL A 40 0.24 -16.23 -3.65
N PRO A 41 0.27 -15.95 -2.33
CA PRO A 41 -0.10 -14.65 -1.80
C PRO A 41 0.68 -13.51 -2.48
N GLU A 42 0.09 -12.33 -2.56
CA GLU A 42 0.67 -11.19 -3.31
C GLU A 42 2.06 -10.78 -2.82
N GLU A 43 2.35 -11.01 -1.54
CA GLU A 43 3.66 -10.71 -0.96
C GLU A 43 4.78 -11.60 -1.52
N GLU A 44 4.44 -12.80 -1.97
CA GLU A 44 5.38 -13.81 -2.49
C GLU A 44 5.51 -13.74 -4.03
N LEU A 45 4.67 -12.95 -4.71
CA LEU A 45 4.75 -12.78 -6.17
C LEU A 45 6.06 -12.14 -6.64
N PRO A 46 6.57 -11.03 -6.05
CA PRO A 46 7.74 -10.35 -6.57
C PRO A 46 8.98 -11.24 -6.81
N PRO A 47 9.43 -12.09 -5.86
CA PRO A 47 10.58 -12.95 -6.10
C PRO A 47 10.32 -14.01 -7.18
N LEU A 48 9.10 -14.55 -7.28
CA LEU A 48 8.73 -15.51 -8.34
C LEU A 48 8.74 -14.87 -9.72
N VAL A 49 8.20 -13.65 -9.84
CA VAL A 49 8.22 -12.89 -11.08
C VAL A 49 9.65 -12.58 -11.49
N GLN A 50 10.52 -12.16 -10.56
CA GLN A 50 11.94 -11.92 -10.85
C GLN A 50 12.66 -13.18 -11.33
N MET A 51 12.41 -14.34 -10.71
CA MET A 51 12.99 -15.62 -11.13
C MET A 51 12.53 -16.01 -12.54
N GLN A 52 11.22 -15.91 -12.82
CA GLN A 52 10.68 -16.19 -14.17
C GLN A 52 11.19 -15.20 -15.21
N ALA A 53 11.34 -13.93 -14.84
CA ALA A 53 11.91 -12.90 -15.70
C ALA A 53 13.37 -13.22 -16.05
N ALA A 54 14.18 -13.64 -15.09
CA ALA A 54 15.58 -14.00 -15.31
C ALA A 54 15.73 -15.15 -16.33
N THR A 55 14.84 -16.14 -16.29
CA THR A 55 14.86 -17.29 -17.23
C THR A 55 14.47 -16.90 -18.67
N LYS A 56 13.58 -15.91 -18.83
CA LYS A 56 13.01 -15.53 -20.13
C LYS A 56 13.60 -14.25 -20.72
N SER A 57 14.48 -13.56 -19.99
CA SER A 57 15.06 -12.30 -20.43
C SER A 57 16.33 -12.50 -21.23
N SER A 58 16.47 -11.76 -22.34
CA SER A 58 17.72 -11.65 -23.11
C SER A 58 18.76 -10.73 -22.45
N THR A 59 18.34 -9.92 -21.48
CA THR A 59 19.18 -8.98 -20.74
C THR A 59 19.26 -9.41 -19.28
N PRO A 60 20.43 -9.37 -18.62
CA PRO A 60 20.56 -9.69 -17.21
C PRO A 60 19.55 -8.91 -16.35
N ILE A 61 18.87 -9.61 -15.43
CA ILE A 61 17.78 -9.04 -14.63
C ILE A 61 18.25 -7.88 -13.73
N ASP A 62 19.50 -7.92 -13.28
CA ASP A 62 20.17 -6.88 -12.50
C ASP A 62 20.38 -5.58 -13.30
N GLN A 63 20.32 -5.63 -14.63
CA GLN A 63 20.39 -4.47 -15.54
C GLN A 63 19.01 -3.97 -15.97
N LEU A 64 17.94 -4.57 -15.46
CA LEU A 64 16.55 -4.19 -15.78
C LEU A 64 15.87 -3.56 -14.56
N ASP A 65 15.12 -2.50 -14.79
CA ASP A 65 14.03 -2.11 -13.90
C ASP A 65 12.83 -2.98 -14.25
N LEU A 66 12.23 -3.60 -13.23
CA LEU A 66 11.12 -4.53 -13.37
C LEU A 66 10.01 -4.14 -12.41
N ASP A 67 8.79 -4.07 -12.93
CA ASP A 67 7.55 -4.05 -12.18
C ASP A 67 6.51 -4.91 -12.92
N PHE A 68 5.39 -5.24 -12.29
CA PHE A 68 4.41 -6.14 -12.88
C PHE A 68 2.98 -5.85 -12.39
N LEU A 69 1.99 -6.22 -13.20
CA LEU A 69 0.57 -6.18 -12.82
C LEU A 69 0.07 -7.61 -12.62
N PRO A 70 -0.32 -8.02 -11.41
CA PRO A 70 -1.03 -9.28 -11.26
C PRO A 70 -2.40 -9.23 -11.97
N LEU A 71 -2.64 -10.19 -12.85
CA LEU A 71 -3.90 -10.28 -13.58
C LEU A 71 -4.99 -10.93 -12.70
N PRO A 72 -6.27 -10.67 -13.03
CA PRO A 72 -7.41 -11.40 -12.45
C PRO A 72 -7.23 -12.92 -12.58
N MET A 73 -7.69 -13.66 -11.57
CA MET A 73 -7.56 -15.12 -11.57
C MET A 73 -8.57 -15.74 -12.53
N THR A 74 -8.08 -16.33 -13.63
CA THR A 74 -8.90 -17.08 -14.58
C THR A 74 -8.82 -18.58 -14.28
N GLY A 75 -9.67 -19.08 -13.36
CA GLY A 75 -9.87 -20.52 -13.14
C GLY A 75 -8.97 -21.19 -12.08
N SER A 76 -9.19 -22.50 -11.88
CA SER A 76 -8.66 -23.31 -10.77
C SER A 76 -7.27 -23.92 -11.00
N ASP A 77 -6.61 -23.62 -12.12
CA ASP A 77 -5.38 -24.29 -12.56
C ASP A 77 -4.12 -23.75 -11.86
N GLY A 78 -4.11 -23.66 -10.53
CA GLY A 78 -2.92 -23.56 -9.66
C GLY A 78 -1.90 -22.42 -9.91
N GLY A 79 -2.10 -21.61 -10.94
CA GLY A 79 -1.20 -20.58 -11.43
C GLY A 79 -1.94 -19.25 -11.59
N ARG A 80 -1.19 -18.16 -11.46
CA ARG A 80 -1.65 -16.80 -11.65
C ARG A 80 -0.83 -16.16 -12.74
N ASP A 81 -1.50 -15.47 -13.66
CA ASP A 81 -0.79 -14.70 -14.67
C ASP A 81 -0.46 -13.29 -14.16
N VAL A 82 0.68 -12.79 -14.61
CA VAL A 82 1.11 -11.41 -14.39
C VAL A 82 1.53 -10.79 -15.70
N LEU A 83 1.26 -9.49 -15.85
CA LEU A 83 1.79 -8.67 -16.93
C LEU A 83 3.07 -8.00 -16.45
N MET A 84 4.22 -8.56 -16.82
CA MET A 84 5.53 -8.03 -16.47
C MET A 84 5.93 -6.89 -17.41
N CYS A 85 6.42 -5.79 -16.83
CA CYS A 85 6.96 -4.64 -17.54
C CYS A 85 8.44 -4.48 -17.19
N THR A 86 9.31 -4.35 -18.20
CA THR A 86 10.75 -4.21 -18.00
C THR A 86 11.36 -3.11 -18.86
N MET A 87 12.37 -2.42 -18.32
CA MET A 87 13.18 -1.45 -19.06
C MET A 87 14.66 -1.58 -18.66
N ALA A 88 15.58 -1.24 -19.56
CA ALA A 88 16.99 -1.19 -19.21
C ALA A 88 17.28 -0.06 -18.21
N LYS A 89 17.97 -0.36 -17.10
CA LYS A 89 18.38 0.62 -16.08
C LYS A 89 19.14 1.81 -16.67
N LYS A 90 19.94 1.59 -17.71
CA LYS A 90 20.63 2.66 -18.44
C LYS A 90 19.67 3.75 -18.93
N ARG A 91 18.44 3.38 -19.33
CA ARG A 91 17.41 4.33 -19.76
C ARG A 91 16.86 5.12 -18.58
N SER A 92 16.49 4.47 -17.48
CA SER A 92 15.98 5.16 -16.29
C SER A 92 17.05 6.06 -15.66
N SER A 93 18.31 5.62 -15.59
CA SER A 93 19.43 6.45 -15.14
C SER A 93 19.66 7.69 -16.02
N LYS A 94 19.53 7.55 -17.36
CA LYS A 94 19.61 8.69 -18.28
C LYS A 94 18.47 9.69 -18.04
N ILE A 95 17.25 9.21 -17.84
CA ILE A 95 16.09 10.05 -17.51
C ILE A 95 16.33 10.80 -16.20
N LYS A 96 16.73 10.10 -15.14
CA LYS A 96 17.06 10.68 -13.83
C LYS A 96 18.11 11.77 -13.96
N SER A 97 19.21 11.51 -14.67
CA SER A 97 20.28 12.49 -14.88
C SER A 97 19.81 13.75 -15.62
N VAL A 98 18.91 13.61 -16.61
CA VAL A 98 18.35 14.78 -17.32
C VAL A 98 17.46 15.61 -16.39
N LEU A 99 16.62 14.96 -15.58
CA LEU A 99 15.73 15.63 -14.63
C LEU A 99 16.51 16.30 -13.50
N GLU A 100 17.52 15.63 -12.93
CA GLU A 100 18.41 16.20 -11.91
C GLU A 100 19.18 17.42 -12.45
N GLN A 101 19.71 17.34 -13.67
CA GLN A 101 20.32 18.51 -14.33
C GLN A 101 19.31 19.65 -14.55
N ALA A 102 18.03 19.31 -14.75
CA ALA A 102 16.93 20.26 -14.83
C ALA A 102 16.48 20.80 -13.45
N GLY A 103 17.01 20.28 -12.33
CA GLY A 103 16.60 20.66 -10.98
C GLY A 103 15.27 20.05 -10.54
N LEU A 104 14.90 18.91 -11.13
CA LEU A 104 13.65 18.19 -10.93
C LEU A 104 13.92 16.82 -10.30
N ASP A 105 13.01 16.40 -9.42
CA ASP A 105 13.07 15.15 -8.69
C ASP A 105 12.03 14.17 -9.25
N LEU A 106 12.49 13.05 -9.81
CA LEU A 106 11.62 12.00 -10.34
C LEU A 106 10.95 11.22 -9.20
N GLN A 107 9.64 11.43 -9.03
CA GLN A 107 8.84 10.76 -8.00
C GLN A 107 8.21 9.44 -8.49
N GLY A 108 7.94 9.32 -9.79
CA GLY A 108 7.32 8.13 -10.37
C GLY A 108 7.59 8.02 -11.85
N LEU A 109 7.81 6.79 -12.32
CA LEU A 109 8.14 6.47 -13.69
C LEU A 109 7.20 5.35 -14.18
N GLY A 110 6.13 5.74 -14.88
CA GLY A 110 5.07 4.84 -15.31
C GLY A 110 5.06 4.58 -16.81
N VAL A 111 4.08 3.81 -17.27
CA VAL A 111 3.84 3.49 -18.68
C VAL A 111 2.54 4.15 -19.13
N SER A 112 2.55 4.86 -20.26
CA SER A 112 1.41 5.60 -20.84
C SER A 112 0.15 4.75 -20.89
N SER A 113 0.19 3.59 -21.54
CA SER A 113 -0.95 2.70 -21.71
C SER A 113 -1.58 2.27 -20.37
N VAL A 114 -0.73 2.01 -19.36
CA VAL A 114 -1.20 1.59 -18.02
C VAL A 114 -1.76 2.78 -17.26
N ALA A 115 -1.12 3.94 -17.36
CA ALA A 115 -1.58 5.14 -16.69
C ALA A 115 -2.89 5.67 -17.30
N THR A 116 -3.08 5.57 -18.62
CA THR A 116 -4.35 5.90 -19.28
C THR A 116 -5.50 5.04 -18.75
N ALA A 117 -5.25 3.81 -18.31
CA ALA A 117 -6.27 2.98 -17.70
C ALA A 117 -6.79 3.55 -16.36
N GLU A 118 -5.99 4.27 -15.57
CA GLU A 118 -6.47 5.00 -14.39
C GLU A 118 -7.44 6.11 -14.76
N LEU A 119 -7.15 6.85 -15.84
CA LEU A 119 -8.04 7.89 -16.36
C LEU A 119 -9.38 7.29 -16.80
N ILE A 120 -9.35 6.16 -17.51
CA ILE A 120 -10.55 5.42 -17.93
C ILE A 120 -11.32 4.85 -16.74
N ALA A 121 -10.65 4.26 -15.75
CA ALA A 121 -11.29 3.71 -14.56
C ALA A 121 -12.12 4.77 -13.80
N ARG A 122 -11.65 6.02 -13.78
CA ARG A 122 -12.36 7.15 -13.17
C ARG A 122 -13.57 7.57 -13.97
N GLU A 123 -13.44 7.62 -15.28
CA GLU A 123 -14.55 7.94 -16.18
C GLU A 123 -15.62 6.83 -16.14
N GLU A 124 -15.22 5.56 -16.08
CA GLU A 124 -16.14 4.44 -15.88
C GLU A 124 -16.85 4.51 -14.53
N ARG A 125 -16.13 4.87 -13.47
CA ARG A 125 -16.72 5.10 -12.14
C ARG A 125 -17.72 6.24 -12.14
N SER A 126 -17.43 7.37 -12.79
CA SER A 126 -18.34 8.53 -12.85
C SER A 126 -19.62 8.19 -13.63
N ARG A 127 -19.50 7.36 -14.66
CA ARG A 127 -20.62 6.83 -15.47
C ARG A 127 -21.31 5.60 -14.85
N LYS A 128 -20.85 5.10 -13.69
CA LYS A 128 -21.36 3.90 -13.00
C LYS A 128 -21.35 2.65 -13.87
N LEU A 129 -20.32 2.50 -14.69
CA LEU A 129 -20.11 1.33 -15.54
C LEU A 129 -19.54 0.17 -14.70
N ASP A 130 -19.86 -1.07 -15.07
CA ASP A 130 -19.40 -2.26 -14.36
C ASP A 130 -17.89 -2.48 -14.58
N PRO A 131 -17.06 -2.50 -13.51
CA PRO A 131 -15.63 -2.79 -13.62
C PRO A 131 -15.31 -4.21 -14.11
N ALA A 132 -16.24 -5.16 -14.03
CA ALA A 132 -16.05 -6.54 -14.50
C ALA A 132 -16.17 -6.68 -16.04
N GLU A 133 -16.82 -5.72 -16.71
CA GLU A 133 -16.90 -5.66 -18.17
C GLU A 133 -15.55 -5.28 -18.77
N THR A 134 -15.24 -5.82 -19.96
CA THR A 134 -13.95 -5.60 -20.62
C THR A 134 -13.96 -4.37 -21.51
N SER A 135 -13.03 -3.46 -21.25
CA SER A 135 -12.84 -2.21 -21.98
C SER A 135 -11.64 -2.29 -22.92
N LEU A 136 -11.87 -1.95 -24.19
CA LEU A 136 -10.80 -1.70 -25.17
C LEU A 136 -10.49 -0.22 -25.20
N ILE A 137 -9.26 0.17 -24.88
CA ILE A 137 -8.80 1.57 -24.89
C ILE A 137 -7.87 1.77 -26.07
N ILE A 138 -8.15 2.78 -26.90
CA ILE A 138 -7.36 3.16 -28.06
C ILE A 138 -6.90 4.61 -27.88
N ALA A 139 -5.59 4.82 -27.81
CA ALA A 139 -5.00 6.15 -27.70
C ALA A 139 -3.98 6.37 -28.81
N GLN A 140 -4.18 7.41 -29.63
CA GLN A 140 -3.23 7.82 -30.66
C GLN A 140 -2.41 9.03 -30.19
N HIS A 141 -1.08 8.94 -30.23
CA HIS A 141 -0.13 10.00 -29.89
C HIS A 141 0.81 10.26 -31.08
N GLY A 142 0.43 11.23 -31.93
CA GLY A 142 1.12 11.45 -33.21
C GLY A 142 1.06 10.17 -34.07
N PRO A 143 2.19 9.63 -34.54
CA PRO A 143 2.21 8.41 -35.35
C PRO A 143 1.95 7.12 -34.54
N ARG A 144 1.91 7.20 -33.20
CA ARG A 144 1.88 6.03 -32.32
C ARG A 144 0.45 5.73 -31.92
N VAL A 145 0.05 4.47 -31.99
CA VAL A 145 -1.24 4.02 -31.46
C VAL A 145 -1.00 2.96 -30.40
N GLU A 146 -1.57 3.21 -29.22
CA GLU A 146 -1.57 2.29 -28.10
C GLU A 146 -2.97 1.66 -27.99
N ILE A 147 -3.00 0.33 -27.92
CA ILE A 147 -4.20 -0.48 -27.78
C ILE A 147 -4.07 -1.23 -26.47
N THR A 148 -4.99 -0.98 -25.55
CA THR A 148 -4.96 -1.52 -24.19
C THR A 148 -6.27 -2.21 -23.90
N ILE A 149 -6.21 -3.36 -23.23
CA ILE A 149 -7.40 -4.06 -22.75
C ILE A 149 -7.39 -4.04 -21.23
N PHE A 150 -8.50 -3.59 -20.70
CA PHE A 150 -8.68 -3.25 -19.31
C PHE A 150 -9.94 -3.91 -18.75
N GLN A 151 -9.82 -4.59 -17.62
CA GLN A 151 -10.91 -5.27 -16.94
C GLN A 151 -10.54 -5.43 -15.47
N GLU A 152 -11.53 -5.38 -14.57
CA GLU A 152 -11.34 -5.51 -13.12
C GLU A 152 -10.22 -4.58 -12.61
N GLN A 153 -10.22 -3.34 -13.10
CA GLN A 153 -9.24 -2.33 -12.69
C GLN A 153 -7.77 -2.71 -13.01
N CYS A 154 -7.56 -3.65 -13.93
CA CYS A 154 -6.24 -4.12 -14.32
C CYS A 154 -6.08 -4.13 -15.85
N VAL A 155 -4.87 -3.76 -16.32
CA VAL A 155 -4.51 -3.91 -17.72
C VAL A 155 -4.12 -5.36 -17.99
N ILE A 156 -4.92 -6.04 -18.82
CA ILE A 156 -4.71 -7.44 -19.23
C ILE A 156 -3.71 -7.51 -20.39
N LEU A 157 -3.85 -6.59 -21.34
CA LEU A 157 -2.99 -6.53 -22.52
C LEU A 157 -2.67 -5.07 -22.84
N SER A 158 -1.44 -4.85 -23.29
CA SER A 158 -0.98 -3.57 -23.79
C SER A 158 -0.11 -3.77 -25.02
N HIS A 159 -0.57 -3.22 -26.15
CA HIS A 159 0.07 -3.26 -27.45
C HIS A 159 0.31 -1.83 -27.96
N SER A 160 1.37 -1.63 -28.74
CA SER A 160 1.58 -0.39 -29.45
C SER A 160 2.17 -0.63 -30.83
N THR A 161 1.76 0.20 -31.77
CA THR A 161 2.26 0.23 -33.15
C THR A 161 2.55 1.68 -33.56
N GLN A 162 3.36 1.86 -34.60
CA GLN A 162 3.64 3.16 -35.18
C GLN A 162 3.25 3.15 -36.64
N PHE A 163 2.43 4.12 -37.03
CA PHE A 163 2.06 4.36 -38.42
C PHE A 163 2.97 5.47 -38.97
N HIS A 164 3.51 5.23 -40.16
CA HIS A 164 4.23 6.28 -40.89
C HIS A 164 3.20 6.97 -41.78
N SER A 165 2.88 8.22 -41.46
CA SER A 165 2.10 9.11 -42.32
C SER A 165 3.03 10.18 -42.90
N ASP A 166 2.84 10.53 -44.17
CA ASP A 166 3.57 11.63 -44.81
C ASP A 166 3.10 13.02 -44.29
N GLU A 167 1.99 13.05 -43.55
CA GLU A 167 1.45 14.23 -42.86
C GLU A 167 1.59 14.04 -41.34
N GLU A 168 2.32 14.94 -40.67
CA GLU A 168 2.68 14.84 -39.24
C GLU A 168 1.48 14.98 -38.28
N ASP A 169 0.34 15.53 -38.75
CA ASP A 169 -0.85 15.85 -37.95
C ASP A 169 -2.10 15.04 -38.29
N SER A 170 -2.05 14.10 -39.25
CA SER A 170 -3.22 13.26 -39.53
C SER A 170 -3.39 12.20 -38.44
N PHE A 171 -4.60 12.08 -37.88
CA PHE A 171 -5.02 10.82 -37.25
C PHE A 171 -4.73 9.70 -38.25
N GLY A 172 -4.14 8.61 -37.76
CA GLY A 172 -3.64 7.55 -38.64
C GLY A 172 -4.81 7.00 -39.45
N ASP A 173 -4.55 6.51 -40.66
CA ASP A 173 -5.59 5.88 -41.47
C ASP A 173 -6.38 4.89 -40.60
N GLU A 174 -7.67 5.18 -40.39
CA GLU A 174 -8.56 4.43 -39.50
C GLU A 174 -8.52 2.93 -39.80
N SER A 175 -8.33 2.58 -41.08
CA SER A 175 -8.21 1.19 -41.52
C SER A 175 -7.01 0.48 -40.88
N LEU A 176 -5.91 1.19 -40.64
CA LEU A 176 -4.73 0.68 -39.96
C LEU A 176 -5.02 0.44 -38.48
N ILE A 177 -5.66 1.39 -37.79
CA ILE A 177 -6.07 1.23 -36.39
C ILE A 177 -7.00 0.02 -36.25
N VAL A 178 -8.03 -0.08 -37.11
CA VAL A 178 -8.96 -1.20 -37.14
C VAL A 178 -8.23 -2.53 -37.36
N SER A 179 -7.24 -2.55 -38.26
CA SER A 179 -6.46 -3.76 -38.55
C SER A 179 -5.61 -4.19 -37.34
N GLU A 180 -5.05 -3.23 -36.61
CA GLU A 180 -4.23 -3.50 -35.42
C GLU A 180 -5.10 -3.93 -34.23
N VAL A 181 -6.29 -3.35 -34.06
CA VAL A 181 -7.28 -3.84 -33.10
C VAL A 181 -7.61 -5.30 -33.40
N ARG A 182 -7.91 -5.65 -34.66
CA ARG A 182 -8.19 -7.04 -35.05
C ARG A 182 -7.01 -7.96 -34.73
N ARG A 183 -5.78 -7.56 -35.04
CA ARG A 183 -4.58 -8.34 -34.75
C ARG A 183 -4.40 -8.55 -33.24
N THR A 184 -4.64 -7.50 -32.46
CA THR A 184 -4.60 -7.54 -31.00
C THR A 184 -5.64 -8.52 -30.45
N MET A 185 -6.87 -8.48 -30.96
CA MET A 185 -7.93 -9.42 -30.56
C MET A 185 -7.57 -10.88 -30.87
N VAL A 186 -6.97 -11.16 -32.03
CA VAL A 186 -6.51 -12.51 -32.38
C VAL A 186 -5.44 -13.02 -31.40
N SER A 187 -4.56 -12.14 -30.91
CA SER A 187 -3.50 -12.52 -29.96
C SER A 187 -4.02 -12.90 -28.56
N LEU A 188 -5.23 -12.48 -28.20
CA LEU A 188 -5.86 -12.79 -26.91
C LEU A 188 -6.55 -14.15 -26.87
N HIS A 189 -7.10 -14.58 -28.02
CA HIS A 189 -7.91 -15.80 -28.10
C HIS A 189 -7.25 -17.06 -27.52
N PRO A 190 -5.93 -17.28 -27.68
CA PRO A 190 -5.28 -18.46 -27.09
C PRO A 190 -5.08 -18.37 -25.57
N GLN A 191 -5.19 -17.18 -24.95
CA GLN A 191 -4.58 -16.90 -23.64
C GLN A 191 -5.57 -16.50 -22.54
N SER A 192 -6.84 -16.22 -22.88
CA SER A 192 -7.77 -15.60 -21.92
C SER A 192 -9.23 -16.05 -22.09
N GLY A 193 -9.52 -17.33 -22.35
CA GLY A 193 -10.92 -17.75 -22.59
C GLY A 193 -11.64 -16.91 -23.66
N GLN A 194 -12.97 -16.94 -23.70
CA GLN A 194 -13.74 -15.99 -24.52
C GLN A 194 -13.80 -14.63 -23.83
N LEU A 195 -12.70 -13.87 -23.79
CA LEU A 195 -12.77 -12.44 -23.49
C LEU A 195 -13.57 -11.74 -24.59
N ARG A 196 -14.73 -11.21 -24.23
CA ARG A 196 -15.57 -10.37 -25.08
C ARG A 196 -15.27 -8.91 -24.73
N ILE A 197 -15.12 -8.05 -25.73
CA ILE A 197 -15.05 -6.60 -25.50
C ILE A 197 -16.48 -6.08 -25.32
N ASP A 198 -16.75 -5.49 -24.16
CA ASP A 198 -18.06 -4.97 -23.79
C ASP A 198 -18.20 -3.48 -24.09
N ARG A 199 -17.08 -2.75 -24.22
CA ARG A 199 -17.04 -1.33 -24.59
C ARG A 199 -15.71 -0.90 -25.19
N VAL A 200 -15.72 0.20 -25.93
CA VAL A 200 -14.51 0.85 -26.48
C VAL A 200 -14.37 2.27 -25.94
N TRP A 201 -13.15 2.66 -25.62
CA TRP A 201 -12.75 4.02 -25.28
C TRP A 201 -11.75 4.54 -26.29
N LEU A 202 -12.10 5.64 -26.96
CA LEU A 202 -11.22 6.37 -27.86
C LEU A 202 -10.72 7.63 -27.15
N ILE A 203 -9.40 7.77 -27.02
CA ILE A 203 -8.79 8.95 -26.39
C ILE A 203 -8.59 10.04 -27.44
N GLY A 204 -9.27 11.18 -27.27
CA GLY A 204 -9.19 12.32 -28.17
C GLY A 204 -10.49 13.12 -28.23
N ASN A 205 -10.55 14.05 -29.20
CA ASN A 205 -11.74 14.84 -29.46
C ASN A 205 -12.82 14.00 -30.16
N GLU A 206 -14.07 14.16 -29.75
CA GLU A 206 -15.19 13.38 -30.30
C GLU A 206 -15.38 13.63 -31.81
N ASP A 207 -15.30 14.89 -32.26
CA ASP A 207 -15.46 15.27 -33.66
C ASP A 207 -14.38 14.63 -34.57
N GLU A 208 -13.14 14.55 -34.09
CA GLU A 208 -12.01 13.96 -34.83
C GLU A 208 -12.12 12.42 -34.89
N LEU A 209 -12.77 11.81 -33.89
CA LEU A 209 -12.85 10.37 -33.73
C LEU A 209 -14.18 9.76 -34.19
N ALA A 210 -15.16 10.56 -34.61
CA ALA A 210 -16.53 10.12 -34.90
C ALA A 210 -16.59 8.96 -35.92
N LYS A 211 -15.79 9.01 -36.97
CA LYS A 211 -15.76 7.97 -38.01
C LYS A 211 -15.11 6.66 -37.53
N LEU A 212 -14.03 6.76 -36.74
CA LEU A 212 -13.43 5.60 -36.08
C LEU A 212 -14.41 4.99 -35.05
N ALA A 213 -15.11 5.82 -34.28
CA ALA A 213 -16.11 5.38 -33.31
C ALA A 213 -17.21 4.56 -33.98
N HIS A 214 -17.82 5.10 -35.05
CA HIS A 214 -18.84 4.39 -35.81
C HIS A 214 -18.33 3.05 -36.36
N THR A 215 -17.10 3.03 -36.89
CA THR A 215 -16.46 1.80 -37.39
C THR A 215 -16.23 0.76 -36.29
N MET A 216 -15.86 1.19 -35.08
CA MET A 216 -15.67 0.30 -33.93
C MET A 216 -16.99 -0.28 -33.43
N GLU A 217 -18.04 0.55 -33.29
CA GLU A 217 -19.38 0.10 -32.88
C GLU A 217 -19.94 -0.93 -33.86
N ASP A 218 -19.79 -0.69 -35.17
CA ASP A 218 -20.26 -1.59 -36.20
C ASP A 218 -19.54 -2.94 -36.20
N ARG A 219 -18.24 -2.95 -35.88
CA ARG A 219 -17.42 -4.18 -35.91
C ARG A 219 -17.50 -4.98 -34.63
N LEU A 220 -17.43 -4.32 -33.48
CA LEU A 220 -17.38 -4.96 -32.17
C LEU A 220 -18.76 -5.14 -31.53
N LYS A 221 -19.78 -4.48 -32.08
CA LYS A 221 -21.18 -4.57 -31.61
C LYS A 221 -21.31 -4.21 -30.13
N CYS A 222 -20.58 -3.18 -29.70
CA CYS A 222 -20.57 -2.66 -28.34
C CYS A 222 -20.50 -1.13 -28.34
N PRO A 223 -20.89 -0.46 -27.23
CA PRO A 223 -20.82 1.00 -27.12
C PRO A 223 -19.39 1.52 -27.27
N THR A 224 -19.21 2.59 -28.04
CA THR A 224 -17.93 3.29 -28.13
C THR A 224 -18.05 4.69 -27.53
N PHE A 225 -17.11 5.03 -26.65
CA PHE A 225 -17.06 6.32 -25.98
C PHE A 225 -15.79 7.07 -26.39
N SER A 226 -15.92 8.37 -26.56
CA SER A 226 -14.76 9.27 -26.70
C SER A 226 -14.46 9.92 -25.36
N LEU A 227 -13.17 10.06 -25.03
CA LEU A 227 -12.70 10.79 -23.86
C LEU A 227 -11.60 11.76 -24.26
N ASN A 228 -11.89 13.05 -24.12
CA ASN A 228 -10.90 14.10 -24.26
C ASN A 228 -10.22 14.35 -22.90
N PRO A 229 -8.89 14.13 -22.75
CA PRO A 229 -8.23 14.23 -21.44
C PRO A 229 -8.44 15.55 -20.66
N PRO A 230 -8.48 16.74 -21.29
CA PRO A 230 -8.78 18.00 -20.62
C PRO A 230 -10.20 18.10 -20.03
N THR A 231 -11.15 17.30 -20.54
CA THR A 231 -12.56 17.31 -20.10
C THR A 231 -12.91 16.08 -19.29
N ALA A 232 -11.92 15.26 -18.92
CA ALA A 232 -12.15 14.04 -18.16
C ALA A 232 -12.69 14.33 -16.75
N SER A 233 -13.37 13.34 -16.17
CA SER A 233 -13.82 13.40 -14.78
C SER A 233 -12.65 13.76 -13.84
N ASP A 234 -12.91 14.59 -12.83
CA ASP A 234 -11.92 15.11 -11.86
C ASP A 234 -10.87 16.09 -12.42
N VAL A 235 -10.89 16.42 -13.72
CA VAL A 235 -9.99 17.43 -14.30
C VAL A 235 -10.62 18.82 -14.23
N LYS A 236 -9.96 19.75 -13.52
CA LYS A 236 -10.28 21.17 -13.57
C LYS A 236 -9.38 21.87 -14.57
N ASN A 237 -9.89 22.06 -15.78
CA ASN A 237 -9.16 22.80 -16.80
C ASN A 237 -9.31 24.31 -16.59
N THR A 238 -8.20 25.02 -16.42
CA THR A 238 -8.13 26.48 -16.35
C THR A 238 -7.47 27.11 -17.58
N ALA A 239 -6.92 26.29 -18.48
CA ALA A 239 -6.26 26.74 -19.69
C ALA A 239 -7.28 26.87 -20.84
N ALA A 240 -7.24 28.00 -21.54
CA ALA A 240 -8.08 28.26 -22.69
C ALA A 240 -7.73 27.37 -23.90
N ASP A 241 -6.46 26.98 -24.02
CA ASP A 241 -5.97 26.15 -25.10
C ASP A 241 -4.98 25.10 -24.57
N TRP A 242 -5.09 23.87 -25.06
CA TRP A 242 -4.22 22.76 -24.69
C TRP A 242 -3.25 22.44 -25.83
N PRO A 243 -1.97 22.15 -25.52
CA PRO A 243 -1.04 21.73 -26.55
C PRO A 243 -1.56 20.49 -27.30
N LYS A 244 -1.50 20.54 -28.62
CA LYS A 244 -1.81 19.37 -29.47
C LYS A 244 -0.58 18.45 -29.59
N PRO A 245 -0.77 17.12 -29.70
CA PRO A 245 -2.04 16.42 -29.61
C PRO A 245 -2.47 16.26 -28.14
N VAL A 246 -3.74 16.59 -27.83
CA VAL A 246 -4.29 16.54 -26.47
C VAL A 246 -4.29 15.13 -25.87
N THR A 247 -4.29 14.12 -26.73
CA THR A 247 -4.22 12.71 -26.34
C THR A 247 -2.97 12.40 -25.53
N ALA A 248 -1.83 13.04 -25.81
CA ALA A 248 -0.53 12.82 -25.14
C ALA A 248 -0.59 13.03 -23.62
N PHE A 249 -1.60 13.74 -23.13
CA PHE A 249 -1.79 14.01 -21.71
C PHE A 249 -2.54 12.91 -20.97
N ALA A 250 -3.15 11.93 -21.64
CA ALA A 250 -3.94 10.89 -20.99
C ALA A 250 -3.12 10.05 -19.99
N GLY A 251 -1.94 9.60 -20.39
CA GLY A 251 -1.03 8.85 -19.52
C GLY A 251 -0.54 9.68 -18.32
N PRO A 252 0.07 10.86 -18.53
CA PRO A 252 0.49 11.74 -17.44
C PRO A 252 -0.64 12.14 -16.48
N LEU A 253 -1.85 12.43 -16.98
CA LEU A 253 -3.01 12.73 -16.14
C LEU A 253 -3.40 11.54 -15.28
N GLY A 254 -3.49 10.34 -15.86
CA GLY A 254 -3.74 9.12 -15.09
C GLY A 254 -2.70 8.89 -13.99
N MET A 255 -1.40 9.08 -14.28
CA MET A 255 -0.34 9.00 -13.25
C MET A 255 -0.50 10.03 -12.14
N LEU A 256 -0.91 11.26 -12.48
CA LEU A 256 -1.12 12.32 -11.49
C LEU A 256 -2.32 12.00 -10.60
N MET A 257 -3.42 11.55 -11.21
CA MET A 257 -4.65 11.21 -10.50
C MET A 257 -4.45 10.02 -9.55
N SER A 258 -3.61 9.05 -9.92
CA SER A 258 -3.32 7.88 -9.08
C SER A 258 -2.66 8.25 -7.74
N GLN A 259 -2.01 9.42 -7.64
CA GLN A 259 -1.39 9.90 -6.38
C GLN A 259 -2.43 10.23 -5.30
N GLY A 260 -3.65 10.62 -5.69
CA GLY A 260 -4.77 10.89 -4.78
C GLY A 260 -5.52 9.63 -4.32
N GLY A 261 -5.06 8.45 -4.75
CA GLY A 261 -5.72 7.16 -4.58
C GLY A 261 -5.94 6.52 -5.95
N SER A 262 -5.43 5.31 -6.16
CA SER A 262 -5.52 4.63 -7.45
C SER A 262 -6.81 3.81 -7.55
N LEU A 263 -7.52 3.92 -8.68
CA LEU A 263 -8.63 3.04 -9.03
C LEU A 263 -8.17 1.85 -9.88
N ALA A 264 -7.19 2.06 -10.75
CA ALA A 264 -6.56 1.03 -11.56
C ALA A 264 -5.18 0.65 -10.99
N GLN A 265 -4.76 -0.58 -11.25
CA GLN A 265 -3.39 -0.99 -10.95
C GLN A 265 -2.39 -0.21 -11.81
N SER A 266 -1.32 0.30 -11.18
CA SER A 266 -0.29 1.09 -11.85
C SER A 266 1.05 0.36 -11.94
N ILE A 267 1.88 0.79 -12.88
CA ILE A 267 3.30 0.45 -12.97
C ILE A 267 4.11 1.66 -12.52
N ASP A 268 5.08 1.45 -11.63
CA ASP A 268 6.06 2.46 -11.26
C ASP A 268 7.46 1.85 -11.14
N PHE A 269 8.33 2.18 -12.08
CA PHE A 269 9.73 1.73 -12.07
C PHE A 269 10.58 2.43 -11.00
N GLN A 270 10.11 3.55 -10.43
CA GLN A 270 10.79 4.20 -9.32
C GLN A 270 10.48 3.49 -8.00
N SER A 271 9.26 2.97 -7.85
CA SER A 271 8.79 2.24 -6.66
C SER A 271 8.16 0.89 -7.05
N PRO A 272 8.94 -0.04 -7.64
CA PRO A 272 8.40 -1.31 -8.13
C PRO A 272 7.86 -2.18 -6.99
N ARG A 273 6.95 -3.10 -7.32
CA ARG A 273 6.44 -4.09 -6.35
C ARG A 273 7.59 -4.93 -5.79
N LYS A 274 7.71 -4.94 -4.45
CA LYS A 274 8.74 -5.67 -3.70
C LYS A 274 8.10 -6.63 -2.70
N GLU A 275 8.83 -7.69 -2.38
CA GLU A 275 8.46 -8.59 -1.29
C GLU A 275 8.30 -7.77 0.00
N ARG A 276 7.11 -7.80 0.59
CA ARG A 276 6.92 -7.20 1.91
C ARG A 276 7.57 -8.15 2.92
N PRO A 277 8.49 -7.68 3.77
CA PRO A 277 9.08 -8.55 4.78
C PRO A 277 7.96 -9.08 5.67
N LYS A 278 7.81 -10.41 5.73
CA LYS A 278 6.83 -11.08 6.60
C LYS A 278 7.04 -10.52 8.01
N ARG A 279 6.00 -9.86 8.56
CA ARG A 279 6.07 -9.21 9.88
C ARG A 279 6.53 -10.25 10.89
N ASP A 280 7.67 -10.00 11.54
CA ASP A 280 8.34 -10.96 12.41
C ASP A 280 7.54 -11.15 13.71
N ILE A 281 6.50 -11.97 13.64
CA ILE A 281 5.57 -12.26 14.74
C ILE A 281 6.30 -12.80 15.98
N LYS A 282 7.51 -13.35 15.82
CA LYS A 282 8.35 -13.80 16.94
C LYS A 282 8.81 -12.62 17.79
N LYS A 283 9.25 -11.52 17.18
CA LYS A 283 9.62 -10.29 17.90
C LYS A 283 8.41 -9.65 18.56
N LEU A 284 7.25 -9.65 17.90
CA LEU A 284 6.02 -9.12 18.47
C LEU A 284 5.54 -9.93 19.68
N ARG A 285 5.57 -11.26 19.61
CA ARG A 285 5.23 -12.15 20.73
C ARG A 285 6.22 -11.99 21.88
N LEU A 286 7.51 -11.83 21.60
CA LEU A 286 8.54 -11.60 22.61
C LEU A 286 8.32 -10.27 23.34
N MET A 287 7.99 -9.19 22.62
CA MET A 287 7.65 -7.90 23.23
C MET A 287 6.35 -7.96 24.06
N ALA A 288 5.32 -8.64 23.55
CA ALA A 288 4.07 -8.84 24.28
C ALA A 288 4.27 -9.66 25.57
N ALA A 289 5.09 -10.72 25.51
CA ALA A 289 5.46 -11.52 26.68
C ALA A 289 6.27 -10.69 27.71
N GLY A 290 7.20 -9.86 27.24
CA GLY A 290 7.94 -8.93 28.10
C GLY A 290 7.01 -7.93 28.81
N ALA A 291 6.07 -7.32 28.09
CA ALA A 291 5.07 -6.41 28.67
C ALA A 291 4.19 -7.11 29.71
N ALA A 292 3.71 -8.33 29.41
CA ALA A 292 2.93 -9.13 30.35
C ALA A 292 3.72 -9.47 31.63
N GLY A 293 5.03 -9.77 31.50
CA GLY A 293 5.92 -10.01 32.64
C GLY A 293 6.09 -8.79 33.54
N ILE A 294 6.19 -7.59 32.96
CA ILE A 294 6.29 -6.33 33.73
C ILE A 294 4.99 -6.07 34.50
N VAL A 295 3.82 -6.24 33.87
CA VAL A 295 2.52 -6.07 34.54
C VAL A 295 2.37 -7.05 35.70
N LEU A 296 2.78 -8.31 35.53
CA LEU A 296 2.80 -9.31 36.59
C LEU A 296 3.71 -8.91 37.76
N LEU A 297 4.92 -8.42 37.47
CA LEU A 297 5.87 -7.95 38.50
C LEU A 297 5.33 -6.76 39.28
N VAL A 298 4.75 -5.77 38.61
CA VAL A 298 4.16 -4.59 39.24
C VAL A 298 2.96 -5.00 40.11
N GLY A 299 2.11 -5.90 39.63
CA GLY A 299 0.99 -6.45 40.41
C GLY A 299 1.46 -7.21 41.66
N LEU A 300 2.51 -8.03 41.53
CA LEU A 300 3.13 -8.74 42.65
C LEU A 300 3.76 -7.79 43.67
N MET A 301 4.46 -6.74 43.23
CA MET A 301 5.01 -5.72 44.14
C MET A 301 3.91 -4.96 44.86
N GLY A 302 2.85 -4.55 44.15
CA GLY A 302 1.68 -3.89 44.75
C GLY A 302 0.98 -4.78 45.78
N TYR A 303 0.75 -6.05 45.47
CA TYR A 303 0.19 -7.02 46.41
C TYR A 303 1.08 -7.21 47.65
N ARG A 304 2.41 -7.29 47.46
CA ARG A 304 3.36 -7.40 48.58
C ARG A 304 3.33 -6.17 49.47
N TRP A 305 3.31 -4.96 48.90
CA TRP A 305 3.20 -3.73 49.69
C TRP A 305 1.90 -3.68 50.48
N TRP A 306 0.77 -3.95 49.85
CA TRP A 306 -0.52 -3.99 50.53
C TRP A 306 -0.54 -4.99 51.69
N LYS A 307 0.02 -6.18 51.49
CA LYS A 307 0.10 -7.22 52.53
C LYS A 307 1.05 -6.85 53.68
N VAL A 308 2.17 -6.19 53.38
CA VAL A 308 3.11 -5.72 54.41
C VAL A 308 2.45 -4.63 55.27
N GLU A 309 1.69 -3.73 54.66
CA GLU A 309 0.96 -2.69 55.38
C GLU A 309 -0.12 -3.29 56.30
N SER A 310 -0.91 -4.25 55.81
CA SER A 310 -1.91 -4.95 56.65
C SER A 310 -1.29 -5.76 57.79
N LEU A 311 -0.07 -6.28 57.62
CA LEU A 311 0.65 -6.99 58.69
C LEU A 311 1.27 -6.03 59.71
N GLY A 312 1.56 -4.78 59.32
CA GLY A 312 2.02 -3.73 60.22
C GLY A 312 0.96 -3.34 61.24
N GLU A 313 -0.29 -3.22 60.82
CA GLU A 313 -1.44 -2.95 61.71
C GLU A 313 -1.59 -4.07 62.77
N GLU A 314 -1.46 -5.34 62.35
CA GLU A 314 -1.58 -6.48 63.28
C GLU A 314 -0.43 -6.52 64.31
N GLN A 315 0.77 -6.06 63.95
CA GLN A 315 1.88 -5.97 64.91
C GLN A 315 1.72 -4.83 65.92
N THR A 316 1.19 -3.68 65.50
CA THR A 316 0.91 -2.56 66.41
C THR A 316 -0.15 -2.91 67.45
N ASP A 317 -1.20 -3.62 67.05
CA ASP A 317 -2.25 -4.09 67.97
C ASP A 317 -1.73 -5.12 68.97
N ARG A 318 -0.90 -6.07 68.52
CA ARG A 318 -0.28 -7.05 69.43
C ARG A 318 0.68 -6.40 70.41
N LEU A 319 1.46 -5.40 69.99
CA LEU A 319 2.33 -4.63 70.89
C LEU A 319 1.53 -3.81 71.91
N ALA A 320 0.39 -3.25 71.51
CA ALA A 320 -0.52 -2.57 72.42
C ALA A 320 -1.07 -3.53 73.50
N GLN A 321 -1.50 -4.74 73.10
CA GLN A 321 -1.97 -5.76 74.04
C GLN A 321 -0.87 -6.21 75.02
N VAL A 322 0.36 -6.42 74.55
CA VAL A 322 1.48 -6.78 75.42
C VAL A 322 1.77 -5.66 76.43
N ASN A 323 1.79 -4.41 76.00
CA ASN A 323 1.99 -3.26 76.89
C ASN A 323 0.85 -3.11 77.90
N GLU A 324 -0.40 -3.38 77.50
CA GLU A 324 -1.55 -3.35 78.38
C GLU A 324 -1.51 -4.47 79.42
N ILE A 325 -1.12 -5.68 79.02
CA ILE A 325 -0.87 -6.80 79.95
C ILE A 325 0.28 -6.45 80.91
N GLU A 326 1.37 -5.85 80.44
CA GLU A 326 2.46 -5.45 81.32
C GLU A 326 2.04 -4.36 82.31
N LYS A 327 1.16 -3.44 81.89
CA LYS A 327 0.59 -2.39 82.73
C LYS A 327 -0.34 -2.96 83.79
N THR A 328 -1.21 -3.91 83.44
CA THR A 328 -2.08 -4.60 84.42
C THR A 328 -1.27 -5.45 85.38
N LEU A 329 -0.22 -6.12 84.89
CA LEU A 329 0.72 -6.88 85.72
C LEU A 329 1.42 -5.95 86.74
N LYS A 330 1.93 -4.79 86.30
CA LYS A 330 2.56 -3.79 87.20
C LYS A 330 1.56 -3.19 88.20
N ALA A 331 0.33 -2.91 87.77
CA ALA A 331 -0.71 -2.38 88.65
C ALA A 331 -1.18 -3.39 89.70
N GLY A 332 -1.12 -4.69 89.41
CA GLY A 332 -1.46 -5.78 90.34
C GLY A 332 -0.34 -6.17 91.31
N LYS A 333 0.91 -5.73 91.09
CA LYS A 333 2.05 -6.01 91.99
C LYS A 333 1.82 -5.61 93.45
N PRO A 334 1.31 -4.40 93.76
CA PRO A 334 1.06 -4.00 95.15
C PRO A 334 -0.02 -4.86 95.80
N THR A 335 -0.99 -5.33 95.03
CA THR A 335 -2.06 -6.22 95.51
C THR A 335 -1.52 -7.62 95.80
N LEU A 336 -0.59 -8.12 94.97
CA LEU A 336 0.13 -9.38 95.20
C LEU A 336 1.05 -9.28 96.42
N GLU A 337 1.77 -8.17 96.58
CA GLU A 337 2.62 -7.92 97.76
C GLU A 337 1.78 -7.77 99.04
N ALA A 338 0.65 -7.06 98.98
CA ALA A 338 -0.29 -6.97 100.10
C ALA A 338 -0.90 -8.32 100.47
N ALA A 339 -1.28 -9.15 99.47
CA ALA A 339 -1.76 -10.51 99.71
C ALA A 339 -0.68 -11.40 100.33
N GLY A 340 0.58 -11.26 99.91
CA GLY A 340 1.73 -11.92 100.52
C GLY A 340 1.93 -11.52 101.99
N LEU A 341 1.86 -10.22 102.29
CA LEU A 341 1.97 -9.70 103.66
C LEU A 341 0.83 -10.16 104.56
N VAL A 342 -0.40 -10.30 104.03
CA VAL A 342 -1.53 -10.90 104.78
C VAL A 342 -1.26 -12.37 105.07
N GLY A 343 -0.73 -13.12 104.10
CA GLY A 343 -0.33 -14.52 104.30
C GLY A 343 0.78 -14.67 105.36
N GLU A 344 1.80 -13.82 105.33
CA GLU A 344 2.85 -13.78 106.36
C GLU A 344 2.30 -13.41 107.73
N TRP A 345 1.31 -12.51 107.80
CA TRP A 345 0.66 -12.12 109.05
C TRP A 345 -0.20 -13.25 109.63
N GLU A 346 -0.93 -13.97 108.78
CA GLU A 346 -1.72 -15.15 109.18
C GLU A 346 -0.81 -16.28 109.69
N GLN A 347 0.32 -16.50 109.02
CA GLN A 347 1.32 -17.48 109.41
C GLN A 347 2.01 -17.11 110.74
N LYS A 348 2.31 -15.83 110.95
CA LYS A 348 2.90 -15.33 112.20
C LYS A 348 1.91 -15.33 113.36
N ALA A 349 0.64 -15.02 113.12
CA ALA A 349 -0.42 -15.11 114.12
C ALA A 349 -0.66 -16.56 114.56
N THR A 350 -0.57 -17.52 113.63
CA THR A 350 -0.64 -18.95 113.97
C THR A 350 0.58 -19.42 114.77
N ASP A 351 1.79 -18.95 114.44
CA ASP A 351 3.01 -19.26 115.19
C ASP A 351 3.04 -18.63 116.61
N GLU A 352 2.57 -17.39 116.77
CA GLU A 352 2.49 -16.71 118.08
C GLU A 352 1.42 -17.33 118.99
N LEU A 353 0.26 -17.74 118.43
CA LEU A 353 -0.75 -18.50 119.18
C LEU A 353 -0.24 -19.88 119.61
N ALA A 354 0.58 -20.55 118.78
CA ALA A 354 1.20 -21.81 119.13
C ALA A 354 2.23 -21.67 120.27
N GLN A 355 2.95 -20.54 120.35
CA GLN A 355 3.92 -20.28 121.43
C GLN A 355 3.28 -19.86 122.75
N MET A 356 2.08 -19.27 122.76
CA MET A 356 1.34 -18.92 123.99
C MET A 356 0.57 -20.10 124.61
N ALA A 357 0.47 -21.24 123.91
CA ALA A 357 -0.22 -22.45 124.37
C ALA A 357 0.71 -23.49 125.06
N THR A 358 1.97 -23.12 125.33
CA THR A 358 2.96 -23.84 126.14
C THR A 358 3.53 -22.93 127.20
#